data_AF-A0A497E5R6-F1
#
_entry.id   AF-A0A497E5R6-F1
#
_cell.length_a   1.000
_cell.length_b   1.000
_cell.length_c   1.000
_cell.angle_alpha   90.00
_cell.angle_beta   90.00
_cell.angle_gamma   90.00
#
_symmetry.space_group_name_H-M   'P 1'
#
loop_
_entity.id
_entity.type
_entity.pdbx_description
1 polymer ?
#
loop_
_entity_poly.entity_id
_entity_poly.type
_entity_poly.pdbx_seq_one_letter_code
_entity_poly.pdbx_strand_id
1 'polypeptide(L)'
;MDRHILFIILLTAFLFFTVAIFAGGGEERLDVYISVFTIEYLALVEILRPRRKLITPLRIDPVALGLFVVFCFVVARKVMEILTH
;
A
#
# COMPACT_ATOMS: atom_id res chain seq x y z
N MET A 1 2.40 -2.39 -24.24
CA MET A 1 2.12 -3.32 -23.14
C MET A 1 0.86 -2.85 -22.44
N ASP A 2 -0.11 -3.74 -22.21
CA ASP A 2 -1.35 -3.36 -21.55
C ASP A 2 -1.09 -2.78 -20.17
N ARG A 3 -1.72 -1.64 -19.86
CA ARG A 3 -1.50 -0.89 -18.61
C ARG A 3 -1.87 -1.72 -17.37
N HIS A 4 -2.80 -2.68 -17.55
CA HIS A 4 -3.18 -3.67 -16.53
C HIS A 4 -2.08 -4.70 -16.27
N ILE A 5 -1.46 -5.23 -17.32
CA ILE A 5 -0.37 -6.21 -17.20
C ILE A 5 0.84 -5.56 -16.52
N LEU A 6 1.14 -4.30 -16.89
CA LEU A 6 2.22 -3.53 -16.29
C LEU A 6 1.96 -3.27 -14.79
N PHE A 7 0.72 -2.99 -14.40
CA PHE A 7 0.33 -2.85 -13.00
C PHE A 7 0.53 -4.13 -12.19
N ILE A 8 0.09 -5.28 -12.72
CA ILE A 8 0.22 -6.56 -12.01
C ILE A 8 1.69 -6.93 -11.84
N ILE A 9 2.50 -6.84 -12.90
CA ILE A 9 3.92 -7.18 -12.85
C ILE A 9 4.65 -6.29 -11.84
N LEU A 10 4.40 -4.98 -11.89
CA LEU A 10 5.07 -4.04 -11.00
C LEU A 10 4.66 -4.24 -9.54
N LEU A 11 3.38 -4.50 -9.28
CA LEU A 11 2.87 -4.76 -7.93
C LEU A 11 3.46 -6.04 -7.36
N THR A 12 3.45 -7.13 -8.14
CA THR A 12 4.04 -8.40 -7.73
C THR A 12 5.53 -8.28 -7.46
N ALA A 13 6.26 -7.53 -8.29
CA ALA A 13 7.68 -7.28 -8.07
C ALA A 13 7.92 -6.52 -6.75
N PHE A 14 7.19 -5.43 -6.50
CA PHE A 14 7.33 -4.65 -5.26
C PHE A 14 7.02 -5.47 -4.01
N LEU A 15 5.89 -6.18 -3.99
CA LEU A 15 5.53 -7.05 -2.87
C LEU A 15 6.61 -8.11 -2.61
N PHE A 16 7.14 -8.74 -3.67
CA PHE A 16 8.21 -9.73 -3.55
C PHE A 16 9.49 -9.14 -2.96
N PHE A 17 9.92 -7.97 -3.44
CA PHE A 17 11.10 -7.30 -2.90
C PHE A 17 10.90 -6.86 -1.46
N THR A 18 9.72 -6.35 -1.10
CA THR A 18 9.43 -5.96 0.28
C THR A 18 9.48 -7.15 1.23
N VAL A 19 8.94 -8.31 0.83
CA VAL A 19 9.10 -9.54 1.61
C VAL A 19 10.57 -9.94 1.73
N ALA A 20 11.31 -9.93 0.63
CA ALA A 20 12.72 -10.33 0.63
C ALA A 20 13.59 -9.41 1.49
N ILE A 21 13.35 -8.09 1.46
CA ILE A 21 14.07 -7.09 2.25
C ILE A 21 13.76 -7.27 3.74
N PHE A 22 12.49 -7.43 4.11
CA PHE A 22 12.12 -7.58 5.51
C PHE A 22 12.50 -8.94 6.09
N ALA A 23 12.36 -10.02 5.32
CA ALA A 23 12.85 -11.34 5.72
C ALA A 23 14.38 -11.35 5.86
N GLY A 24 15.10 -10.71 4.94
CA GLY A 24 16.56 -10.54 5.03
C GLY A 24 17.00 -9.62 6.17
N GLY A 25 16.16 -8.66 6.55
CA GLY A 25 16.36 -7.77 7.71
C GLY A 25 15.99 -8.39 9.06
N GLY A 26 15.44 -9.62 9.08
CA GLY A 26 15.00 -10.29 10.30
C GLY A 26 13.74 -9.69 10.93
N GLU A 27 12.97 -8.89 10.17
CA GLU A 27 11.77 -8.25 10.67
C GLU A 27 10.59 -9.23 10.60
N GLU A 28 10.05 -9.62 11.75
CA GLU A 28 8.91 -10.56 11.84
C GLU A 28 7.57 -9.86 12.13
N ARG A 29 7.60 -8.55 12.38
CA ARG A 29 6.41 -7.78 12.78
C ARG A 29 5.45 -7.60 11.62
N LEU A 30 4.34 -8.35 11.64
CA LEU A 30 3.26 -8.27 10.66
C LEU A 30 2.73 -6.84 10.41
N ASP A 31 2.71 -5.99 11.44
CA ASP A 31 2.28 -4.58 11.33
C ASP A 31 3.07 -3.79 10.27
N VAL A 32 4.37 -4.07 10.13
CA VAL A 32 5.26 -3.38 9.19
C VAL A 32 4.98 -3.83 7.77
N TYR A 33 4.83 -5.14 7.56
CA TYR A 33 4.49 -5.71 6.25
C TYR A 33 3.16 -5.16 5.73
N ILE A 34 2.13 -5.17 6.58
CA ILE A 34 0.79 -4.66 6.21
C ILE A 34 0.87 -3.18 5.82
N SER A 35 1.65 -2.40 6.56
CA SER A 35 1.82 -0.97 6.30
C SER A 35 2.50 -0.71 4.95
N VAL A 36 3.61 -1.40 4.67
CA VAL A 36 4.37 -1.17 3.43
C VAL A 36 3.62 -1.71 2.21
N PHE A 37 3.00 -2.88 2.29
CA PHE A 37 2.17 -3.39 1.20
C PHE A 37 1.01 -2.46 0.86
N THR A 38 0.42 -1.83 1.88
CA THR A 38 -0.62 -0.82 1.67
C THR A 38 -0.08 0.39 0.91
N ILE A 39 1.08 0.92 1.31
CA ILE A 39 1.70 2.06 0.63
C ILE A 39 2.07 1.70 -0.81
N GLU A 40 2.67 0.53 -1.05
CA GLU A 40 3.04 0.07 -2.39
C GLU A 40 1.83 -0.03 -3.32
N TYR A 41 0.73 -0.61 -2.83
CA TYR A 41 -0.52 -0.68 -3.58
C TYR A 41 -1.07 0.70 -3.91
N LEU A 42 -1.16 1.59 -2.92
CA LEU A 42 -1.68 2.96 -3.10
C LEU A 42 -0.80 3.77 -4.06
N ALA A 43 0.53 3.66 -3.95
CA ALA A 43 1.48 4.33 -4.84
C ALA A 43 1.34 3.85 -6.28
N LEU A 44 1.21 2.53 -6.50
CA LEU A 44 1.01 2.00 -7.85
C LEU A 44 -0.33 2.40 -8.44
N VAL A 45 -1.39 2.40 -7.63
CA VAL A 45 -2.71 2.87 -8.05
C VAL A 45 -2.63 4.33 -8.49
N GLU A 46 -1.95 5.21 -7.74
CA GLU A 46 -1.80 6.63 -8.13
C GLU A 46 -0.91 6.83 -9.37
N ILE A 47 0.20 6.08 -9.48
CA ILE A 47 1.17 6.22 -10.59
C ILE A 47 0.58 5.69 -11.91
N LEU A 48 -0.05 4.51 -11.88
CA LEU A 48 -0.45 3.82 -13.11
C LEU A 48 -1.86 4.15 -13.56
N ARG A 49 -2.76 4.54 -12.65
CA ARG A 49 -4.12 4.92 -13.03
C ARG A 49 -4.04 6.26 -13.76
N PRO A 50 -4.35 6.32 -15.07
CA PRO A 50 -4.42 7.58 -15.76
C PRO A 50 -5.59 8.33 -15.12
N ARG A 51 -5.35 9.51 -14.54
CA ARG A 51 -6.38 10.45 -14.11
C ARG A 51 -7.26 10.83 -15.30
N ARG A 52 -8.17 9.95 -15.73
CA ARG A 52 -9.22 10.28 -16.67
C ARG A 52 -10.27 11.06 -15.89
N LYS A 53 -9.99 12.37 -15.88
CA LYS A 53 -10.94 13.48 -15.76
C LYS A 53 -11.59 13.61 -14.39
N LEU A 54 -11.09 14.61 -13.65
CA LEU A 54 -11.78 15.76 -13.03
C LEU A 54 -13.33 15.90 -13.01
N ILE A 55 -14.12 14.90 -13.42
CA ILE A 55 -15.56 15.01 -13.64
C ILE A 55 -16.26 13.73 -13.17
N THR A 56 -16.05 13.31 -11.92
CA THR A 56 -17.06 12.55 -11.14
C THR A 56 -16.68 12.67 -9.67
N PRO A 57 -17.51 13.29 -8.80
CA PRO A 57 -17.07 13.71 -7.47
C PRO A 57 -16.80 12.59 -6.46
N LEU A 58 -17.01 11.31 -6.81
CA LEU A 58 -16.97 10.21 -5.83
C LEU A 58 -16.47 8.87 -6.41
N ARG A 59 -15.43 8.88 -7.27
CA ARG A 59 -14.74 7.65 -7.69
C ARG A 59 -13.54 7.35 -6.78
N ILE A 60 -13.81 7.30 -5.49
CA ILE A 60 -12.86 6.73 -4.55
C ILE A 60 -12.84 5.23 -4.82
N ASP A 61 -11.67 4.67 -5.11
CA ASP A 61 -11.52 3.22 -5.26
C ASP A 61 -11.79 2.59 -3.88
N PRO A 62 -12.88 1.80 -3.71
CA PRO A 62 -13.24 1.27 -2.40
C PRO A 62 -12.12 0.40 -1.81
N VAL A 63 -11.30 -0.21 -2.67
CA VAL A 63 -10.12 -0.97 -2.26
C VAL A 63 -9.03 -0.05 -1.73
N ALA A 64 -8.74 1.05 -2.42
CA ALA A 64 -7.76 2.03 -1.96
C ALA A 64 -8.20 2.71 -0.65
N LEU A 65 -9.47 3.04 -0.50
CA LEU A 65 -9.99 3.62 0.74
C LEU A 65 -9.94 2.60 1.89
N GLY A 66 -10.35 1.35 1.64
CA GLY A 66 -10.26 0.28 2.63
C GLY A 66 -8.81 0.07 3.12
N LEU A 67 -7.86 0.00 2.18
CA LEU A 67 -6.44 -0.10 2.50
C LEU A 67 -5.95 1.13 3.27
N PHE A 68 -6.30 2.34 2.85
CA PHE A 68 -5.92 3.57 3.55
C PHE A 68 -6.42 3.60 5.00
N VAL A 69 -7.66 3.17 5.25
CA VAL A 69 -8.21 3.08 6.61
C VAL A 69 -7.44 2.05 7.46
N VAL A 70 -7.14 0.87 6.91
CA VAL A 70 -6.33 -0.15 7.59
C VAL A 70 -4.94 0.39 7.91
N PHE A 71 -4.32 1.09 6.97
CA PHE A 71 -3.02 1.74 7.18
C PHE A 71 -3.07 2.77 8.30
N CYS A 72 -4.05 3.67 8.29
CA CYS A 72 -4.22 4.65 9.37
C CYS A 72 -4.42 3.97 10.73
N PHE A 73 -5.14 2.86 10.79
CA PHE A 73 -5.34 2.10 12.02
C PHE A 73 -4.03 1.47 12.55
N VAL A 74 -3.24 0.84 11.66
CA VAL A 74 -1.94 0.25 12.03
C VAL A 74 -0.97 1.34 12.50
N VAL A 75 -0.91 2.48 11.80
CA VAL A 75 -0.08 3.63 12.19
C VAL A 75 -0.53 4.19 13.53
N ALA A 76 -1.83 4.38 13.75
CA ALA A 76 -2.35 4.90 15.02
C ALA A 76 -1.99 3.98 16.19
N ARG A 77 -2.07 2.65 16.02
CA ARG A 77 -1.66 1.67 17.03
C ARG A 77 -0.17 1.82 17.37
N LYS A 78 0.69 1.97 16.36
CA LYS A 78 2.13 2.18 16.56
C LYS A 78 2.45 3.52 17.22
N VAL A 79 1.77 4.59 16.84
CA VAL A 79 1.94 5.91 17.47
C VAL A 79 1.54 5.88 18.95
N MET A 80 0.43 5.21 19.27
CA MET A 80 0.01 5.00 20.66
C MET A 80 1.05 4.22 21.46
N GLU A 81 1.58 3.13 20.90
CA GLU A 81 2.65 2.34 21.51
C GLU A 81 3.87 3.21 21.86
N ILE A 82 4.32 4.07 20.94
CA ILE A 82 5.43 5.01 21.16
C ILE A 82 5.10 6.06 22.23
N LEU A 83 3.87 6.58 22.26
CA LEU A 83 3.47 7.62 23.22
C LEU A 83 3.30 7.10 24.66
N THR A 84 2.96 5.82 24.82
CA THR A 84 2.81 5.19 26.14
C THR A 84 4.12 4.63 26.70
N HIS A 85 5.20 4.64 25.94
CA HIS A 85 6.49 4.10 26.30
C HIS A 85 7.54 5.21 26.49
#